data_AF-A0A7J3XT78-F1
#
_entry.id   AF-A0A7J3XT78-F1
#
_cell.length_a   1.000
_cell.length_b   1.000
_cell.length_c   1.000
_cell.angle_alpha   90.00
_cell.angle_beta   90.00
_cell.angle_gamma   90.00
#
_symmetry.space_group_name_H-M   'P 1'
#
loop_
_entity.id
_entity.type
_entity.pdbx_description
1 polymer ?
#
loop_
_entity_poly.entity_id
_entity_poly.type
_entity_poly.pdbx_seq_one_letter_code
_entity_poly.pdbx_strand_id
1 'polypeptide(L)' 'MRCLLMKCRECGRYTLQRDKCPYCGGELKVPHPPRYSPHDKYVTYRLKAKLVGERV' A
#
# COMPACT_ATOMS: atom_id res chain seq x y z
N MET A 1 14.15 -0.92 -0.44
CA MET A 1 13.88 0.41 0.15
C MET A 1 13.34 0.17 1.54
N ARG A 2 13.90 0.80 2.57
CA ARG A 2 13.36 0.74 3.93
C ARG A 2 12.43 1.92 4.12
N CYS A 3 11.12 1.67 4.14
CA CYS A 3 10.12 2.69 4.45
C CYS A 3 9.89 2.69 5.96
N LEU A 4 10.18 3.81 6.61
CA LEU A 4 9.93 4.03 8.03
C LEU A 4 8.54 4.63 8.28
N LEU A 5 8.07 5.44 7.33
CA LEU A 5 6.78 6.11 7.44
C LEU A 5 5.65 5.11 7.16
N MET A 6 4.67 5.04 8.05
CA MET A 6 3.45 4.25 7.92
C MET A 6 2.24 5.18 7.98
N LYS A 7 1.16 4.82 7.29
CA LYS A 7 -0.11 5.55 7.30
C LYS A 7 -1.23 4.62 7.71
N CYS A 8 -2.07 5.05 8.64
CA CYS A 8 -3.24 4.29 9.03
C CYS A 8 -4.29 4.29 7.91
N ARG A 9 -4.91 3.11 7.67
CA ARG A 9 -6.00 2.96 6.70
C ARG A 9 -7.30 3.59 7.16
N GLU A 10 -7.56 3.60 8.47
CA GLU A 10 -8.81 4.08 9.06
C GLU A 10 -8.78 5.60 9.31
N CYS A 11 -7.83 6.06 10.13
CA CYS A 11 -7.78 7.47 10.53
C CYS A 11 -6.91 8.36 9.60
N GLY A 12 -6.16 7.77 8.68
CA GLY A 12 -5.31 8.49 7.73
C GLY A 12 -4.07 9.18 8.33
N ARG A 13 -3.83 9.07 9.64
CA ARG A 13 -2.65 9.65 10.31
C ARG A 13 -1.38 8.88 9.98
N TYR A 14 -0.26 9.60 9.98
CA TYR A 14 1.07 9.03 9.81
C TYR A 14 1.67 8.62 11.16
N THR A 15 2.47 7.56 11.16
CA THR A 15 3.19 7.06 12.33
C THR A 15 4.49 6.38 11.90
N LEU A 16 5.41 6.21 12.86
CA LEU A 16 6.62 5.40 12.71
C LEU A 16 6.48 4.02 13.36
N GLN A 17 5.39 3.79 14.10
CA GLN A 17 5.06 2.45 14.62
C GLN A 17 4.77 1.50 13.46
N ARG A 18 5.09 0.21 13.68
CA ARG A 18 4.96 -0.83 12.66
C ARG A 18 3.79 -1.78 12.89
N ASP A 19 3.31 -1.86 14.12
CA ASP A 19 2.32 -2.87 14.51
C ASP A 19 0.89 -2.36 14.29
N LYS A 20 0.49 -1.30 14.99
CA LYS A 20 -0.88 -0.74 14.93
C LYS A 20 -0.86 0.78 15.02
N CYS A 21 -1.94 1.41 14.57
CA CYS A 21 -2.08 2.85 14.73
C CYS A 21 -2.23 3.22 16.23
N PRO A 22 -1.39 4.12 16.79
CA PRO A 22 -1.50 4.50 18.20
C PRO A 22 -2.75 5.32 18.54
N TYR A 23 -3.47 5.80 17.53
CA TYR A 23 -4.63 6.67 17.71
C TYR A 23 -5.98 5.95 17.60
N CYS A 24 -6.07 4.92 16.76
CA CYS A 24 -7.33 4.20 16.50
C CYS A 24 -7.19 2.67 16.55
N GLY A 25 -5.98 2.13 16.65
CA GLY A 25 -5.74 0.68 16.61
C GLY A 25 -5.80 0.06 15.21
N GLY A 26 -6.23 0.83 14.19
CA GLY A 26 -6.36 0.35 12.82
C GLY A 26 -5.05 -0.03 12.13
N GLU A 27 -5.19 -0.76 11.02
CA GLU A 27 -4.07 -1.29 10.25
C GLU A 27 -3.23 -0.19 9.60
N LEU A 28 -1.92 -0.41 9.63
CA LEU A 28 -0.93 0.48 9.04
C LEU A 28 -0.50 -0.03 7.65
N LYS A 29 -0.37 0.89 6.70
CA LYS A 29 0.17 0.62 5.36
C LYS A 29 1.35 1.53 5.05
N VAL A 30 2.23 1.05 4.17
CA VAL A 30 3.27 1.90 3.57
C VAL A 30 2.58 2.93 2.66
N PRO A 31 2.79 4.24 2.86
CA PRO A 31 2.16 5.28 2.05
C PRO A 31 2.88 5.51 0.72
N HIS A 32 4.16 5.13 0.62
CA HIS A 32 4.92 5.31 -0.60
C HIS A 32 4.43 4.35 -1.69
N PRO A 33 4.23 4.84 -2.93
CA PRO A 33 3.87 3.99 -4.04
C PRO A 33 5.00 2.99 -4.38
N PRO A 34 4.67 1.88 -5.06
CA PRO A 34 5.68 0.98 -5.60
C PRO A 34 6.56 1.72 -6.62
N ARG A 35 7.83 1.32 -6.74
CA ARG A 35 8.74 1.89 -7.73
C ARG A 35 8.21 1.67 -9.16
N TYR A 36 8.27 2.72 -9.95
CA TYR A 36 7.98 2.67 -11.38
C TYR A 36 9.20 2.17 -12.18
N SER A 37 8.96 1.38 -13.22
CA SER A 37 9.96 0.94 -14.19
C SER A 37 9.36 1.05 -15.60
N PRO A 38 10.06 1.65 -16.58
CA PRO A 38 9.57 1.69 -17.96
C PRO A 38 9.45 0.31 -18.61
N HIS A 39 10.35 -0.62 -18.30
CA HIS A 39 10.40 -1.97 -18.88
C HIS A 39 9.66 -3.00 -17.99
N ASP A 40 8.48 -2.64 -17.52
CA ASP A 40 7.75 -3.41 -16.53
C ASP A 40 7.30 -4.79 -17.06
N LYS A 41 8.03 -5.84 -16.68
CA LYS A 41 7.81 -7.22 -17.12
C LYS A 41 6.46 -7.81 -16.70
N TYR A 42 5.81 -7.23 -15.67
CA TYR A 42 4.61 -7.81 -15.04
C TYR A 42 3.34 -6.96 -15.25
N VAL A 43 3.32 -6.04 -16.20
CA VAL A 43 2.16 -5.18 -16.48
C VAL A 43 0.91 -5.99 -16.79
N THR A 44 1.02 -6.98 -17.68
CA THR A 44 -0.12 -7.78 -18.14
C THR A 44 -0.79 -8.55 -16.99
N TYR A 45 0.01 -9.11 -16.08
CA TYR A 45 -0.48 -9.81 -14.90
C TYR A 45 -1.17 -8.85 -13.92
N ARG A 46 -0.59 -7.67 -13.68
CA ARG A 46 -1.20 -6.65 -12.80
C ARG A 46 -2.54 -6.14 -13.34
N LEU A 47 -2.62 -5.88 -14.65
CA LEU A 47 -3.86 -5.44 -15.28
C LEU A 47 -4.94 -6.53 -15.21
N LYS A 48 -4.60 -7.79 -15.51
CA LYS A 48 -5.54 -8.91 -15.37
C LYS A 48 -6.05 -9.06 -13.95
N ALA A 49 -5.17 -9.02 -12.94
CA ALA A 49 -5.57 -9.11 -11.54
C ALA A 49 -6.52 -7.98 -11.12
N LYS A 50 -6.27 -6.75 -11.59
CA LYS A 50 -7.12 -5.60 -11.31
C LYS A 50 -8.51 -5.74 -11.95
N LEU A 51 -8.56 -6.12 -13.23
CA LEU A 51 -9.82 -6.31 -13.98
C LEU A 51 -10.66 -7.48 -13.45
N VAL A 52 -10.03 -8.55 -12.99
CA VAL A 52 -10.73 -9.69 -12.37
C VAL A 52 -11.33 -9.27 -11.01
N GLY A 53 -10.60 -8.49 -10.21
CA GLY A 53 -11.08 -7.99 -8.92
C GLY A 53 -12.19 -6.94 -9.02
N GLU A 54 -12.28 -6.20 -10.13
CA GLU A 54 -13.31 -5.18 -10.38
C GLU A 54 -14.61 -5.74 -10.97
N ARG A 55 -14.66 -7.03 -11.33
CA ARG A 55 -15.85 -7.70 -11.91
C ARG A 55 -16.84 -8.26 -10.86
N VAL A 56 -16.75 -7.81 -9.61
CA VAL A 56 -17.67 -8.16 -8.51
C VAL A 56 -18.49 -6.95 -8.12
#